data_AF-A0A820JZQ0-F1
#
_entry.id   AF-A0A820JZQ0-F1
#
_cell.length_a   1.000
_cell.length_b   1.000
_cell.length_c   1.000
_cell.angle_alpha   90.00
_cell.angle_beta   90.00
_cell.angle_gamma   90.00
#
_symmetry.space_group_name_H-M   'P 1'
#
loop_
_entity.id
_entity.type
_entity.pdbx_description
1 polymer ?
#
loop_
_entity_poly.entity_id
_entity_poly.type
_entity_poly.pdbx_seq_one_letter_code
_entity_poly.pdbx_strand_id
1 'polypeptide(L)'
;MPEKGPCTDVTCDNEIKELYECHCCLRLVCLYHLNKHVEITKENKQRLDNHRNELNTVIYTLTLIVEEKLLIIEREQNLIQQAKKILDGSSSSIDELQNIFEKINQTIASNRS
;
A
#
# COMPACT_ATOMS: atom_id res chain seq x y z
N MET A 1 -3.73 -54.02 10.13
CA MET A 1 -4.77 -52.97 10.07
C MET A 1 -4.34 -51.88 11.04
N PRO A 2 -4.23 -50.59 10.65
CA PRO A 2 -3.66 -49.60 11.56
C PRO A 2 -4.69 -49.23 12.64
N GLU A 3 -4.28 -49.41 13.90
CA GLU A 3 -4.96 -48.92 15.09
C GLU A 3 -5.03 -47.39 15.00
N LYS A 4 -6.25 -46.86 14.88
CA LYS A 4 -6.48 -45.42 14.89
C LYS A 4 -6.27 -44.91 16.32
N GLY A 5 -5.21 -44.12 16.52
CA GLY A 5 -4.94 -43.44 17.78
C GLY A 5 -6.05 -42.46 18.18
N PRO A 6 -6.13 -42.11 19.48
CA PRO A 6 -7.16 -41.22 20.01
C PRO A 6 -7.06 -39.81 19.39
N CYS A 7 -8.21 -39.17 19.21
CA CYS A 7 -8.31 -37.79 18.74
C CYS A 7 -7.62 -36.86 19.74
N THR A 8 -6.55 -36.16 19.32
CA THR A 8 -5.73 -35.29 20.19
C THR A 8 -6.21 -33.84 20.24
N ASP A 9 -7.42 -33.54 19.75
CA ASP A 9 -7.99 -32.19 19.83
C ASP A 9 -8.53 -31.94 21.25
N VAL A 10 -7.91 -30.99 21.96
CA VAL A 10 -8.15 -30.65 23.38
C VAL A 10 -9.61 -30.23 23.65
N THR A 11 -10.35 -29.83 22.62
CA THR A 11 -11.79 -29.51 22.69
C THR A 11 -12.71 -30.74 22.73
N CYS A 12 -12.21 -31.93 22.37
CA CYS A 12 -12.97 -33.18 22.49
C CYS A 12 -12.93 -33.77 23.91
N ASP A 13 -11.91 -33.45 24.72
CA ASP A 13 -11.61 -34.28 25.89
C ASP A 13 -12.49 -34.03 27.13
N ASN A 14 -13.08 -32.84 27.26
CA ASN A 14 -13.80 -32.47 28.48
C ASN A 14 -15.33 -32.66 28.39
N GLU A 15 -15.96 -32.44 27.23
CA GLU A 15 -17.42 -32.63 27.09
C GLU A 15 -17.81 -34.09 26.77
N ILE A 16 -16.88 -34.90 26.21
CA ILE A 16 -17.18 -36.27 25.77
C ILE A 16 -17.09 -37.28 26.93
N LYS A 17 -16.23 -37.03 27.92
CA LYS A 17 -15.98 -37.97 29.03
C LYS A 17 -17.18 -38.17 29.96
N GLU A 18 -18.03 -37.17 30.13
CA GLU A 18 -19.19 -37.27 31.03
C GLU A 18 -20.39 -37.98 30.39
N LEU A 19 -20.36 -38.24 29.08
CA LEU A 19 -21.58 -38.56 28.33
C LEU A 19 -21.71 -40.03 27.88
N TYR A 20 -20.65 -40.85 27.77
CA TYR A 20 -20.81 -42.20 27.18
C TYR A 20 -19.83 -43.31 27.63
N GLU A 21 -20.40 -44.46 28.01
CA GLU A 21 -19.72 -45.75 28.28
C GLU A 21 -19.68 -46.70 27.06
N CYS A 22 -20.20 -46.32 25.89
CA CYS A 22 -20.31 -47.20 24.70
C CYS A 22 -19.50 -46.69 23.48
N HIS A 23 -18.75 -47.59 22.85
CA HIS A 23 -17.90 -47.32 21.68
C HIS A 23 -18.66 -46.78 20.45
N CYS A 24 -19.94 -47.12 20.28
CA CYS A 24 -20.80 -46.59 19.21
C CYS A 24 -21.07 -45.09 19.36
N CYS A 25 -21.22 -44.60 20.60
CA CYS A 25 -21.51 -43.19 20.87
C CYS A 25 -20.27 -42.30 20.66
N LEU A 26 -19.07 -42.80 20.99
CA LEU A 26 -17.79 -42.14 20.68
C LEU A 26 -17.63 -41.89 19.17
N ARG A 27 -17.96 -42.88 18.32
CA ARG A 27 -17.83 -42.74 16.85
C ARG A 27 -18.78 -41.70 16.26
N LEU A 28 -20.01 -41.61 16.76
CA LEU A 28 -20.98 -40.61 16.32
C LEU A 28 -20.56 -39.19 16.70
N VAL A 29 -20.03 -39.00 17.92
CA VAL A 29 -19.50 -37.71 18.37
C VAL A 29 -18.29 -37.28 17.54
N CYS A 30 -17.36 -38.19 17.24
CA CYS A 30 -16.23 -37.88 16.36
C CYS A 30 -16.66 -37.46 14.95
N LEU A 31 -17.71 -38.08 14.39
CA LEU A 31 -18.26 -37.68 13.09
C LEU A 31 -18.95 -36.31 13.14
N TYR A 32 -19.67 -36.02 14.22
CA TYR A 32 -20.29 -34.71 14.45
C TYR A 32 -19.24 -33.60 14.54
N HIS A 33 -18.17 -33.81 15.30
CA HIS A 33 -17.05 -32.85 15.39
C HIS A 33 -16.32 -32.69 14.06
N LEU A 34 -16.05 -33.78 13.34
CA LEU A 34 -15.44 -33.70 12.02
C LEU A 34 -16.29 -32.86 11.06
N ASN A 35 -17.61 -33.06 11.03
CA ASN A 35 -18.51 -32.24 10.21
C ASN A 35 -18.46 -30.77 10.62
N LYS A 36 -18.45 -30.47 11.94
CA LYS A 36 -18.32 -29.09 12.43
C LYS A 36 -17.00 -28.44 12.00
N HIS A 37 -15.88 -29.17 12.06
CA HIS A 37 -14.59 -28.68 11.58
C HIS A 37 -14.58 -28.44 10.06
N VAL A 38 -15.24 -29.29 9.28
CA VAL A 38 -15.39 -29.11 7.83
C VAL A 38 -16.15 -27.82 7.51
N GLU A 39 -17.28 -27.57 8.19
CA GLU A 39 -18.05 -26.33 7.97
C GLU A 39 -17.27 -25.08 8.39
N ILE A 40 -16.61 -25.10 9.56
CA ILE A 40 -15.74 -23.99 9.99
C ILE A 40 -14.62 -23.74 8.97
N THR A 41 -14.03 -24.81 8.42
CA THR A 41 -12.97 -24.69 7.40
C THR A 41 -13.49 -24.05 6.12
N LYS A 42 -14.71 -24.39 5.72
CA LYS A 42 -15.38 -23.82 4.54
C LYS A 42 -15.68 -22.33 4.73
N GLU A 43 -16.20 -21.94 5.90
CA GLU A 43 -16.43 -20.54 6.26
C GLU A 43 -15.12 -19.75 6.28
N ASN A 44 -14.07 -20.29 6.89
CA ASN A 44 -12.75 -19.66 6.92
C ASN A 44 -12.15 -19.48 5.52
N LYS A 45 -12.34 -20.46 4.64
CA LYS A 45 -11.92 -20.35 3.24
C LYS A 45 -12.65 -19.21 2.53
N GLN A 46 -13.97 -19.11 2.70
CA GLN A 46 -14.77 -18.04 2.11
C GLN A 46 -14.34 -16.66 2.63
N ARG A 47 -14.06 -16.54 3.93
CA ARG A 47 -13.53 -15.30 4.53
C ARG A 47 -12.17 -14.93 3.95
N LEU A 48 -11.29 -15.91 3.76
CA LEU A 48 -9.97 -15.69 3.18
C LEU A 48 -10.06 -15.24 1.72
N ASP A 49 -10.95 -15.83 0.93
CA ASP A 49 -11.20 -15.43 -0.46
C ASP A 49 -11.75 -14.00 -0.53
N ASN A 50 -12.65 -13.61 0.38
CA ASN A 50 -13.16 -12.24 0.47
C ASN A 50 -12.05 -11.24 0.80
N HIS A 51 -11.24 -11.51 1.83
CA HIS A 51 -10.11 -10.64 2.18
C HIS A 51 -9.08 -10.53 1.06
N ARG A 52 -8.85 -11.62 0.30
CA ARG A 52 -7.98 -11.59 -0.88
C ARG A 52 -8.53 -10.66 -1.96
N ASN A 53 -9.84 -10.66 -2.18
CA ASN A 53 -10.48 -9.78 -3.15
C ASN A 53 -10.46 -8.31 -2.72
N GLU A 54 -10.71 -8.05 -1.43
CA GLU A 54 -10.57 -6.71 -0.83
C GLU A 54 -9.14 -6.19 -1.01
N LEU A 55 -8.13 -7.01 -0.68
CA LEU A 55 -6.73 -6.65 -0.86
C LEU A 55 -6.37 -6.35 -2.31
N ASN A 56 -6.84 -7.17 -3.26
CA ASN A 56 -6.62 -6.92 -4.69
C ASN A 56 -7.24 -5.59 -5.14
N THR A 57 -8.42 -5.24 -4.61
CA THR A 57 -9.09 -3.96 -4.92
C THR A 57 -8.29 -2.77 -4.38
N VAL A 58 -7.76 -2.90 -3.15
CA VAL A 58 -6.90 -1.88 -2.54
C VAL A 58 -5.61 -1.71 -3.34
N ILE A 59 -4.96 -2.82 -3.73
CA ILE A 59 -3.74 -2.78 -4.56
C ILE A 59 -4.01 -2.06 -5.88
N TYR A 60 -5.09 -2.41 -6.59
CA TYR A 60 -5.44 -1.75 -7.83
C TYR A 60 -5.65 -0.24 -7.66
N THR A 61 -6.37 0.15 -6.61
CA THR A 61 -6.63 1.57 -6.31
C THR A 61 -5.33 2.32 -6.00
N LEU A 62 -4.43 1.71 -5.22
CA LEU A 62 -3.13 2.31 -4.91
C LEU A 62 -2.27 2.46 -6.15
N THR A 63 -2.27 1.48 -7.06
CA THR A 63 -1.56 1.58 -8.34
C THR A 63 -2.02 2.79 -9.15
N LEU A 64 -3.35 2.99 -9.28
CA LEU A 64 -3.90 4.15 -9.99
C LEU A 64 -3.49 5.48 -9.35
N ILE A 65 -3.51 5.56 -8.01
CA ILE A 65 -3.09 6.76 -7.29
C ILE A 65 -1.60 7.05 -7.55
N VAL A 66 -0.75 6.02 -7.53
CA VAL A 66 0.69 6.18 -7.81
C VAL A 66 0.92 6.68 -9.23
N GLU A 67 0.23 6.11 -10.22
CA GLU A 67 0.31 6.55 -11.62
C GLU A 67 -0.12 8.01 -11.80
N GLU A 68 -1.23 8.41 -11.19
CA GLU A 68 -1.70 9.81 -11.21
C GLU A 68 -0.67 10.75 -10.58
N LYS A 69 -0.08 10.37 -9.44
CA LYS A 69 0.94 11.17 -8.76
C LYS A 69 2.22 11.30 -9.57
N LEU A 70 2.62 10.27 -10.31
CA LEU A 70 3.78 10.34 -11.21
C LEU A 70 3.54 11.37 -12.33
N LEU A 71 2.35 11.40 -12.93
CA LEU A 71 2.01 12.40 -13.95
C LEU A 71 2.03 13.83 -13.39
N ILE A 72 1.56 14.02 -12.15
CA ILE A 72 1.61 15.32 -11.48
C ILE A 72 3.07 15.75 -11.27
N ILE A 73 3.93 14.84 -10.78
CA ILE A 73 5.36 15.11 -10.58
C ILE A 73 6.03 15.53 -11.89
N GLU A 74 5.75 14.84 -13.00
CA GLU A 74 6.30 15.18 -14.31
C GLU A 74 5.89 16.60 -14.76
N ARG A 75 4.61 16.96 -14.57
CA ARG A 75 4.11 18.31 -14.90
C ARG A 75 4.80 19.38 -14.06
N GLU A 76 4.93 19.16 -12.75
CA GLU A 76 5.61 20.10 -11.84
C GLU A 76 7.09 20.26 -12.20
N GLN A 77 7.78 19.18 -12.57
CA GLN A 77 9.17 19.26 -13.06
C GLN A 77 9.29 20.14 -14.31
N ASN A 78 8.34 20.04 -15.23
CA ASN A 78 8.30 20.87 -16.43
C ASN A 78 8.07 22.36 -16.08
N LEU A 79 7.14 22.65 -15.17
CA LEU A 79 6.90 24.01 -14.67
C LEU A 79 8.14 24.60 -13.99
N ILE A 80 8.83 23.82 -13.15
CA ILE A 80 10.10 24.23 -12.53
C ILE A 80 11.15 24.55 -13.61
N GLN A 81 11.24 23.74 -14.67
CA GLN A 81 12.18 23.99 -15.75
C GLN A 81 11.86 25.29 -16.52
N GLN A 82 10.58 25.58 -16.75
CA GLN A 82 10.16 26.84 -17.36
C GLN A 82 10.47 28.04 -16.46
N ALA A 83 10.21 27.93 -15.15
CA ALA A 83 10.53 28.97 -14.18
C ALA A 83 12.05 29.25 -14.13
N LYS A 84 12.89 28.21 -14.19
CA LYS A 84 14.35 28.37 -14.28
C LYS A 84 14.77 29.18 -15.51
N LYS A 85 14.22 28.85 -16.69
CA LYS A 85 14.53 29.61 -17.93
C LYS A 85 14.15 31.10 -17.81
N ILE A 86 13.01 31.40 -17.19
CA ILE A 86 12.58 32.79 -16.96
C ILE A 86 13.54 33.49 -16.01
N LEU A 87 13.97 32.81 -14.95
CA LEU A 87 14.92 33.35 -13.98
C LEU A 87 16.28 33.63 -14.64
N ASP A 88 16.80 32.71 -15.45
CA ASP A 88 18.07 32.87 -16.17
C ASP A 88 18.01 34.05 -17.16
N GLY A 89 16.89 34.18 -17.89
CA GLY A 89 16.65 35.33 -18.76
C GLY A 89 16.58 36.65 -17.99
N SER A 90 15.90 36.66 -16.84
CA SER A 90 15.80 37.84 -15.97
C SER A 90 17.16 38.24 -15.40
N SER A 91 17.99 37.26 -14.99
CA SER A 91 19.35 37.50 -14.52
C SER A 91 20.19 38.16 -15.62
N SER A 92 20.11 37.63 -16.84
CA SER A 92 20.84 38.18 -17.99
C SER A 92 20.44 39.64 -18.27
N SER A 93 19.13 39.95 -18.21
CA SER A 93 18.66 41.33 -18.37
C SER A 93 19.13 42.26 -17.24
N ILE A 94 19.24 41.77 -16.01
CA ILE A 94 19.79 42.55 -14.89
C ILE A 94 21.27 42.86 -15.15
N ASP A 95 22.05 41.88 -15.59
CA ASP A 95 23.47 42.06 -15.90
C ASP A 95 23.68 43.08 -17.04
N GLU A 96 22.82 43.05 -18.06
CA GLU A 96 22.83 44.05 -19.14
C GLU A 96 22.52 45.46 -18.62
N LEU A 97 21.50 45.60 -17.76
CA LEU A 97 21.14 46.89 -17.17
C LEU A 97 22.26 47.43 -16.26
N GLN A 98 22.92 46.56 -15.48
CA GLN A 98 24.08 46.95 -14.67
C GLN A 98 25.22 47.48 -15.54
N ASN A 99 25.54 46.79 -16.64
CA ASN A 99 26.56 47.26 -17.60
C ASN A 99 26.20 48.61 -18.23
N ILE A 100 24.92 48.81 -18.59
CA ILE A 100 24.45 50.10 -19.11
C ILE A 100 24.61 51.19 -18.05
N PHE A 101 24.23 50.91 -16.81
CA PHE A 101 24.33 51.85 -15.71
C PHE A 101 25.79 52.26 -15.43
N GLU A 102 26.73 51.32 -15.46
CA GLU A 102 28.16 51.61 -15.34
C GLU A 102 28.67 52.53 -16.46
N LYS A 103 28.30 52.25 -17.72
CA LYS A 103 28.68 53.10 -18.87
C LYS A 103 28.12 54.51 -18.75
N ILE A 104 26.88 54.66 -18.29
CA ILE A 104 26.26 55.96 -18.04
C ILE A 104 27.05 56.70 -16.96
N ASN A 105 27.37 56.04 -15.85
CA ASN A 105 28.13 56.66 -14.76
C ASN A 105 29.53 57.09 -15.20
N GLN A 106 30.23 56.28 -16.01
CA GLN A 106 31.53 56.64 -16.59
C GLN A 106 31.43 57.87 -17.49
N THR A 107 30.37 57.95 -18.31
CA THR A 107 30.12 59.10 -19.20
C THR A 107 29.84 60.36 -18.38
N ILE A 108 29.01 60.27 -17.34
CA ILE A 108 28.71 61.39 -16.44
C ILE A 108 29.98 61.87 -15.72
N ALA A 109 30.81 60.95 -15.23
CA ALA A 109 32.06 61.29 -14.57
C ALA A 109 33.02 62.01 -15.53
N SER A 110 33.15 61.52 -16.77
CA SER A 110 34.02 62.11 -17.79
C SER A 110 33.56 63.50 -18.23
N ASN A 111 32.25 63.79 -18.21
CA ASN A 111 31.72 65.11 -18.54
C ASN A 111 31.84 66.13 -17.39
N ARG A 112 32.17 65.69 -16.17
CA ARG A 112 32.34 66.54 -14.98
C ARG A 112 33.79 66.89 -14.67
N SER A 113 34.74 66.13 -15.22
CA SER A 113 36.19 66.40 -15.19
C SER A 113 36.63 67.33 -16.31
#